data_AF-A0A2V8LI18-F1
#
_entry.id   AF-A0A2V8LI18-F1
#
_cell.length_a   1.000
_cell.length_b   1.000
_cell.length_c   1.000
_cell.angle_alpha   90.00
_cell.angle_beta   90.00
_cell.angle_gamma   90.00
#
_symmetry.space_group_name_H-M   'P 1'
#
loop_
_entity.id
_entity.type
_entity.pdbx_description
1 polymer ?
#
loop_
_entity_poly.entity_id
_entity_poly.type
_entity_poly.pdbx_seq_one_letter_code
_entity_poly.pdbx_strand_id
1 'polypeptide(L)'
;MPPSSVIYDTEFFYAVILKTVSTANNNCDNYIPEPERLVAQTLFPNQKVFASRCAAPGEVSYSDTNPNTNFLAVYAGATLADANRMLATVLATRKFSGANIRRMRATINGT
;
A
#
# COMPACT_ATOMS: atom_id res chain seq x y z
N MET A 1 14.58 30.71 0.41
CA MET A 1 14.10 29.31 0.26
C MET A 1 15.18 28.41 0.81
N PRO A 2 14.92 27.55 1.80
CA PRO A 2 15.92 26.56 2.20
C PRO A 2 16.12 25.58 1.03
N PRO A 3 17.35 25.15 0.74
CA PRO A 3 17.66 24.23 -0.34
C PRO A 3 17.55 22.77 0.13
N SER A 4 17.13 21.91 -0.81
CA SER A 4 17.20 20.44 -0.82
C SER A 4 16.29 19.65 0.15
N SER A 5 15.01 19.53 -0.19
CA SER A 5 14.25 18.33 0.20
C SER A 5 14.79 17.12 -0.58
N VAL A 6 15.26 16.10 0.14
CA VAL A 6 15.70 14.83 -0.48
C VAL A 6 14.49 13.92 -0.60
N ILE A 7 14.07 13.65 -1.85
CA ILE A 7 13.02 12.66 -2.13
C ILE A 7 13.70 11.31 -2.34
N TYR A 8 13.35 10.32 -1.52
CA TYR A 8 13.82 8.94 -1.70
C TYR A 8 12.70 8.09 -2.29
N ASP A 9 12.95 7.53 -3.48
CA ASP A 9 12.04 6.61 -4.16
C ASP A 9 12.59 5.19 -4.14
N THR A 10 11.73 4.20 -3.88
CA THR A 10 12.07 2.80 -4.19
C THR A 10 11.98 2.54 -5.68
N GLU A 11 12.55 1.41 -6.12
CA GLU A 11 12.18 0.83 -7.41
C GLU A 11 10.67 0.54 -7.47
N PHE A 12 10.16 0.45 -8.70
CA PHE A 12 8.78 0.02 -8.91
C PHE A 12 8.60 -1.43 -8.48
N PHE A 13 7.49 -1.69 -7.81
CA PHE A 13 7.04 -3.02 -7.44
C PHE A 13 5.55 -3.16 -7.70
N TYR A 14 5.07 -4.40 -7.62
CA TYR A 14 3.65 -4.71 -7.64
C TYR A 14 3.17 -5.01 -6.23
N ALA A 15 1.97 -4.55 -5.92
CA ALA A 15 1.23 -4.93 -4.73
C ALA A 15 -0.16 -5.43 -5.13
N VAL A 16 -0.73 -6.27 -4.27
CA VAL A 16 -2.16 -6.57 -4.33
C VAL A 16 -2.86 -5.74 -3.26
N ILE A 17 -3.70 -4.81 -3.70
CA ILE A 17 -4.58 -4.04 -2.83
C ILE A 17 -5.64 -5.00 -2.29
N LEU A 18 -5.72 -5.13 -0.96
CA LEU A 18 -6.64 -6.03 -0.26
C LEU A 18 -7.96 -5.32 0.09
N LYS A 19 -7.85 -4.06 0.53
CA LYS A 19 -8.97 -3.23 1.00
C LYS A 19 -8.62 -1.77 0.79
N THR A 20 -9.64 -0.95 0.51
CA THR A 20 -9.54 0.51 0.45
C THR A 20 -10.57 1.16 1.35
N VAL A 21 -10.23 2.29 1.98
CA VAL A 21 -11.15 3.16 2.73
C VAL A 21 -11.05 4.57 2.16
N SER A 22 -12.19 5.26 2.07
CA SER A 22 -12.25 6.62 1.52
C SER A 22 -11.73 7.64 2.53
N THR A 23 -10.83 8.52 2.12
CA THR A 23 -10.37 9.67 2.92
C THR A 23 -11.06 10.96 2.49
N ALA A 24 -12.30 10.88 2.00
CA ALA A 24 -13.09 12.02 1.56
C ALA A 24 -12.99 13.21 2.55
N ASN A 25 -12.94 14.42 2.00
CA ASN A 25 -12.71 15.68 2.72
C ASN A 25 -11.33 15.76 3.41
N ASN A 26 -10.31 15.09 2.86
CA ASN A 26 -8.96 15.02 3.42
C ASN A 26 -8.94 14.49 4.87
N ASN A 27 -9.87 13.59 5.20
CA ASN A 27 -9.92 12.99 6.53
C ASN A 27 -8.83 11.92 6.67
N CYS A 28 -7.70 12.33 7.24
CA CYS A 28 -6.57 11.46 7.51
C CYS A 28 -6.76 10.49 8.68
N ASP A 29 -7.82 10.68 9.47
CA ASP A 29 -8.19 9.77 10.56
C ASP A 29 -8.93 8.52 10.04
N ASN A 30 -9.38 8.52 8.78
CA ASN A 30 -9.96 7.33 8.15
C ASN A 30 -8.87 6.48 7.47
N TYR A 31 -8.32 5.52 8.21
CA TYR A 31 -7.26 4.64 7.75
C TYR A 31 -7.49 3.20 8.22
N ILE A 32 -6.73 2.25 7.67
CA ILE A 32 -6.72 0.86 8.13
C ILE A 32 -5.78 0.76 9.35
N PRO A 33 -6.29 0.43 10.55
CA PRO A 33 -5.49 0.45 11.76
C PRO A 33 -4.50 -0.72 11.83
N GLU A 34 -3.42 -0.54 12.59
CA GLU A 34 -2.33 -1.53 12.69
C GLU A 34 -2.78 -2.93 13.12
N PRO A 35 -3.72 -3.11 14.08
CA PRO A 35 -4.26 -4.42 14.39
C PRO A 35 -4.90 -5.13 13.19
N GLU A 36 -5.61 -4.39 12.32
CA GLU A 36 -6.19 -4.97 11.10
C GLU A 36 -5.10 -5.38 10.10
N ARG A 37 -4.05 -4.56 9.94
CA ARG A 37 -2.87 -4.91 9.13
C ARG A 37 -2.18 -6.17 9.64
N LEU A 38 -2.03 -6.31 10.96
CA LEU A 38 -1.43 -7.50 11.60
C LEU A 38 -2.28 -8.76 11.40
N VAL A 39 -3.61 -8.66 11.47
CA VAL A 39 -4.49 -9.79 11.13
C VAL A 39 -4.27 -10.22 9.68
N ALA A 40 -4.19 -9.28 8.74
CA ALA A 40 -3.89 -9.61 7.34
C ALA A 40 -2.48 -10.19 7.17
N GLN A 41 -1.48 -9.72 7.93
CA GLN A 41 -0.12 -10.27 7.94
C GLN A 41 -0.09 -11.76 8.28
N THR A 42 -0.98 -12.25 9.15
CA THR A 42 -1.07 -13.70 9.47
C THR A 42 -1.50 -14.56 8.28
N LEU A 43 -2.20 -14.00 7.30
CA LEU A 43 -2.63 -14.70 6.09
C LEU A 43 -1.51 -14.80 5.05
N PHE A 44 -0.53 -13.89 5.12
CA PHE A 44 0.57 -13.77 4.17
C PHE A 44 1.91 -13.71 4.91
N PRO A 45 2.31 -14.75 5.67
CA PRO A 45 3.43 -14.69 6.61
C PRO A 45 4.78 -14.38 5.94
N ASN A 46 4.92 -14.71 4.66
CA ASN A 46 6.16 -14.53 3.90
C ASN A 46 6.15 -13.28 3.02
N GLN A 47 5.11 -12.45 3.08
CA GLN A 47 5.00 -11.24 2.29
C GLN A 47 4.63 -10.05 3.16
N LYS A 48 5.32 -8.94 2.94
CA LYS A 48 5.07 -7.72 3.70
C LYS A 48 3.65 -7.23 3.43
N VAL A 49 2.83 -7.15 4.48
CA VAL A 49 1.54 -6.45 4.46
C VAL A 49 1.74 -5.05 4.99
N PHE A 50 1.23 -4.05 4.29
CA PHE A 50 1.38 -2.64 4.63
C PHE A 50 0.06 -1.90 4.42
N ALA A 51 -0.14 -0.84 5.21
CA ALA A 51 -1.26 0.08 5.06
C ALA A 51 -0.73 1.46 4.69
N SER A 52 -1.45 2.17 3.84
CA SER A 52 -1.18 3.58 3.56
C SER A 52 -1.81 4.49 4.61
N ARG A 53 -1.24 5.67 4.74
CA ARG A 53 -1.81 6.81 5.46
C ARG A 53 -1.74 8.05 4.58
N CYS A 54 -2.36 9.13 5.02
CA CYS A 54 -2.11 10.43 4.42
C CYS A 54 -0.62 10.73 4.42
N ALA A 55 -0.12 11.26 3.30
CA ALA A 55 1.27 11.65 3.21
C ALA A 55 1.53 12.88 4.10
N ALA A 56 2.44 12.74 5.06
CA ALA A 56 3.06 13.85 5.79
C ALA A 56 4.56 13.92 5.49
N PRO A 57 5.23 15.07 5.66
CA PRO A 57 6.68 15.16 5.56
C PRO A 57 7.38 14.10 6.44
N GLY A 58 8.34 13.38 5.88
CA GLY A 58 9.03 12.26 6.56
C GLY A 58 8.28 10.93 6.57
N GLU A 59 7.02 10.87 6.11
CA GLU A 59 6.26 9.62 6.01
C GLU A 59 6.34 8.98 4.61
N VAL A 60 6.08 7.68 4.56
CA VAL A 60 6.03 6.91 3.32
C VAL A 60 4.71 7.21 2.59
N SER A 61 4.82 7.64 1.35
CA SER A 61 3.72 7.75 0.39
C SER A 61 3.90 6.74 -0.75
N TYR A 62 2.86 6.51 -1.55
CA TYR A 62 2.89 5.54 -2.64
C TYR A 62 2.39 6.17 -3.94
N SER A 63 3.14 5.96 -5.03
CA SER A 63 2.72 6.42 -6.36
C SER A 63 1.51 5.66 -6.87
N ASP A 64 0.84 6.22 -7.86
CA ASP A 64 -0.25 5.54 -8.57
C ASP A 64 -1.39 5.11 -7.63
N THR A 65 -1.66 5.85 -6.57
CA THR A 65 -2.79 5.59 -5.67
C THR A 65 -3.81 6.72 -5.78
N ASN A 66 -5.08 6.43 -5.46
CA ASN A 66 -6.08 7.49 -5.42
C ASN A 66 -5.83 8.32 -4.14
N PRO A 67 -5.56 9.64 -4.25
CA PRO A 67 -5.25 10.48 -3.10
C PRO A 67 -6.39 10.58 -2.08
N ASN A 68 -7.62 10.27 -2.50
CA ASN A 68 -8.80 10.25 -1.65
C ASN A 68 -9.08 8.85 -1.06
N THR A 69 -8.08 7.96 -1.03
CA THR A 69 -8.22 6.64 -0.43
C THR A 69 -6.98 6.23 0.34
N ASN A 70 -7.19 5.61 1.50
CA ASN A 70 -6.19 4.78 2.16
C ASN A 70 -6.42 3.30 1.81
N PHE A 71 -5.37 2.50 1.83
CA PHE A 71 -5.46 1.10 1.42
C PHE A 71 -4.60 0.18 2.30
N LEU A 72 -5.01 -1.08 2.35
CA LEU A 72 -4.23 -2.19 2.86
C LEU A 72 -3.76 -3.01 1.67
N ALA A 73 -2.48 -3.35 1.62
CA ALA A 73 -1.89 -4.09 0.51
C ALA A 73 -0.87 -5.12 0.99
N VAL A 74 -0.61 -6.11 0.13
CA VAL A 74 0.48 -7.06 0.29
C VAL A 74 1.47 -6.88 -0.86
N TYR A 75 2.76 -6.89 -0.54
CA TYR A 75 3.83 -6.86 -1.53
C TYR A 75 3.75 -8.10 -2.43
N ALA A 76 3.80 -7.89 -3.74
CA ALA A 76 3.51 -8.90 -4.74
C ALA A 76 4.66 -9.09 -5.75
N GLY A 77 5.87 -8.60 -5.44
CA GLY A 77 7.07 -8.81 -6.25
C GLY A 77 7.39 -7.69 -7.22
N ALA A 78 8.48 -7.86 -7.97
CA ALA A 78 8.94 -6.89 -8.96
C ALA A 78 8.28 -7.09 -10.34
N THR A 79 7.65 -8.25 -10.58
CA THR A 79 7.08 -8.61 -11.88
C THR A 79 5.57 -8.78 -11.82
N LEU A 80 4.91 -8.58 -12.97
CA LEU A 80 3.47 -8.84 -13.11
C LEU A 80 3.13 -10.32 -12.90
N ALA A 81 4.04 -11.24 -13.24
CA ALA A 81 3.86 -12.67 -13.02
C ALA A 81 3.81 -13.02 -11.52
N ASP A 82 4.70 -12.43 -10.71
CA ASP A 82 4.65 -12.54 -9.25
C ASP A 82 3.35 -11.97 -8.70
N ALA A 83 2.92 -10.83 -9.23
CA ALA A 83 1.70 -10.16 -8.80
C ALA A 83 0.45 -11.00 -9.06
N ASN A 84 0.37 -11.63 -10.22
CA ASN A 84 -0.74 -12.53 -10.57
C ASN A 84 -0.78 -13.77 -9.66
N ARG A 85 0.39 -14.36 -9.33
CA ARG A 85 0.47 -15.47 -8.37
C ARG A 85 -0.02 -15.05 -6.99
N MET A 86 0.41 -13.88 -6.53
CA MET A 86 -0.06 -13.34 -5.24
C MET A 86 -1.57 -13.05 -5.28
N LEU A 87 -2.09 -12.45 -6.35
CA LEU A 87 -3.53 -12.19 -6.48
C LEU A 87 -4.34 -13.49 -6.38
N ALA A 88 -3.90 -14.57 -7.04
CA ALA A 88 -4.54 -15.87 -6.93
C ALA A 88 -4.56 -16.39 -5.48
N THR A 89 -3.43 -16.26 -4.76
CA THR A 89 -3.34 -16.61 -3.32
C THR A 89 -4.31 -15.77 -2.48
N VAL A 90 -4.37 -14.46 -2.71
CA VAL A 90 -5.29 -13.54 -2.03
C VAL A 90 -6.74 -13.93 -2.28
N LEU A 91 -7.13 -14.17 -3.53
CA LEU A 91 -8.49 -14.55 -3.90
C LEU A 91 -8.89 -15.91 -3.32
N ALA A 92 -7.94 -16.86 -3.20
CA ALA A 92 -8.17 -18.16 -2.57
C ALA A 92 -8.56 -18.04 -1.08
N THR A 93 -8.18 -16.97 -0.38
CA THR A 93 -8.61 -16.72 1.01
C THR A 93 -10.11 -16.42 1.12
N ARG A 94 -10.75 -15.98 0.02
CA ARG A 94 -12.14 -15.48 -0.03
C ARG A 94 -12.45 -14.30 0.91
N LYS A 95 -11.44 -13.69 1.55
CA LYS A 95 -11.60 -12.55 2.47
C LYS A 95 -11.55 -11.19 1.77
N PHE A 96 -10.99 -11.13 0.56
CA PHE A 96 -10.72 -9.89 -0.15
C PHE A 96 -11.28 -9.95 -1.58
N SER A 97 -12.61 -9.86 -1.72
CA SER A 97 -13.30 -9.98 -3.02
C SER A 97 -13.00 -8.82 -3.99
N GLY A 98 -12.62 -7.65 -3.47
CA GLY A 98 -12.22 -6.48 -4.26
C GLY A 98 -10.72 -6.40 -4.55
N ALA A 99 -9.96 -7.48 -4.30
CA ALA A 99 -8.51 -7.44 -4.42
C ALA A 99 -8.07 -7.21 -5.87
N ASN A 100 -7.10 -6.32 -6.06
CA ASN A 100 -6.59 -5.95 -7.39
C ASN A 100 -5.09 -5.65 -7.36
N ILE A 101 -4.43 -5.81 -8.51
CA ILE A 101 -3.00 -5.55 -8.66
C ILE A 101 -2.77 -4.07 -8.96
N ARG A 102 -1.75 -3.50 -8.33
CA ARG A 102 -1.26 -2.15 -8.63
C ARG A 102 0.25 -2.13 -8.71
N ARG A 103 0.80 -1.47 -9.73
CA ARG A 103 2.22 -1.13 -9.81
C ARG A 103 2.43 0.20 -9.09
N MET A 104 3.38 0.25 -8.16
CA MET A 104 3.65 1.43 -7.34
C MET A 104 5.12 1.50 -6.94
N ARG A 105 5.54 2.62 -6.39
CA ARG A 105 6.79 2.80 -5.64
C ARG A 105 6.50 3.53 -4.35
N ALA A 106 7.32 3.30 -3.34
CA ALA A 106 7.26 4.03 -2.09
C ALA A 106 8.17 5.27 -2.19
N THR A 107 7.66 6.41 -1.73
CA THR A 107 8.34 7.70 -1.76
C THR A 107 8.36 8.29 -0.36
N ILE A 108 9.54 8.69 0.11
CA ILE A 108 9.70 9.46 1.35
C ILE A 108 10.17 10.85 0.95
N ASN A 109 9.39 11.87 1.31
CA ASN A 109 9.82 13.26 1.18
C ASN A 109 10.57 13.65 2.45
N GLY A 110 11.90 13.69 2.40
CA GLY A 110 12.74 14.22 3.46
C GLY A 110 12.50 15.73 3.64
N THR A 111 12.44 16.16 4.90
CA THR A 111 12.37 17.58 5.32
C THR A 111 13.68 18.31 5.09
#